data_AF-A0A561W548-F1
#
_entry.id   AF-A0A561W548-F1
#
_cell.length_a   1.000
_cell.length_b   1.000
_cell.length_c   1.000
_cell.angle_alpha   90.00
_cell.angle_beta   90.00
_cell.angle_gamma   90.00
#
_symmetry.space_group_name_H-M   'P 1'
#
loop_
_entity.id
_entity.type
_entity.pdbx_description
1 polymer ?
#
loop_
_entity_poly.entity_id
_entity_poly.type
_entity_poly.pdbx_seq_one_letter_code
_entity_poly.pdbx_strand_id
1 'polypeptide(L)'
;MSRHSRAATCRSIHDHDLVSKDFKIGDETLWNPSNGVADLFVRTADALAQAEGVSTGIEPMLIRDEYWIDADEFTAFVDVLVRRYIGSRHPILRSLIEGFTATALVIVERAGRDIGALSNPSPPDWRDVSVGTTGLAAPGDAERLRELRQESARAMPY
;
A
#
# COMPACT_ATOMS: atom_id res chain seq x y z
N MET A 1 -30.83 -45.50 -32.18
CA MET A 1 -30.12 -44.23 -32.47
C MET A 1 -30.71 -43.16 -31.57
N SER A 2 -30.09 -42.91 -30.41
CA SER A 2 -30.60 -42.01 -29.37
C SER A 2 -29.74 -40.75 -29.33
N ARG A 3 -30.30 -39.58 -29.65
CA ARG A 3 -29.61 -38.28 -29.57
C ARG A 3 -29.77 -37.73 -28.16
N HIS A 4 -28.70 -37.76 -27.38
CA HIS A 4 -28.59 -36.96 -26.16
C HIS A 4 -28.08 -35.57 -26.55
N SER A 5 -28.91 -34.54 -26.38
CA SER A 5 -28.45 -33.15 -26.36
C SER A 5 -28.81 -32.58 -24.99
N ARG A 6 -27.83 -32.56 -24.08
CA ARG A 6 -27.93 -31.81 -22.81
C ARG A 6 -27.58 -30.37 -23.14
N ALA A 7 -28.59 -29.51 -23.27
CA ALA A 7 -28.41 -28.08 -23.15
C ALA A 7 -28.10 -27.78 -21.67
N ALA A 8 -26.84 -27.52 -21.37
CA ALA A 8 -26.44 -26.91 -20.11
C ALA A 8 -26.86 -25.44 -20.16
N THR A 9 -27.86 -25.08 -19.35
CA THR A 9 -28.26 -23.69 -19.12
C THR A 9 -27.06 -22.92 -18.58
N CYS A 10 -26.47 -22.08 -19.44
CA CYS A 10 -25.44 -21.12 -19.06
C CYS A 10 -26.08 -20.14 -18.07
N ARG A 11 -25.77 -20.34 -16.79
CA ARG A 11 -26.13 -19.41 -15.72
C ARG A 11 -25.24 -18.19 -15.96
N SER A 12 -25.84 -17.08 -16.40
CA SER A 12 -25.14 -15.80 -16.59
C SER A 12 -24.55 -15.38 -15.24
N ILE A 13 -23.24 -15.59 -15.10
CA ILE A 13 -22.42 -14.94 -14.09
C ILE A 13 -22.32 -13.49 -14.58
N HIS A 14 -22.70 -12.54 -13.73
CA HIS A 14 -22.52 -11.12 -14.03
C HIS A 14 -21.01 -10.84 -14.11
N ASP A 15 -20.54 -10.38 -15.26
CA ASP A 15 -19.15 -10.09 -15.60
C ASP A 15 -18.56 -8.88 -14.83
N HIS A 16 -19.31 -8.34 -13.86
CA HIS A 16 -18.99 -7.11 -13.14
C HIS A 16 -18.27 -7.32 -11.79
N ASP A 17 -18.26 -8.54 -11.25
CA ASP A 17 -17.75 -8.82 -9.88
C ASP A 17 -16.36 -9.51 -9.86
N LEU A 18 -15.59 -9.55 -10.96
CA LEU A 18 -14.43 -10.47 -11.07
C LEU A 18 -13.06 -9.88 -11.46
N VAL A 19 -12.87 -8.55 -11.56
CA VAL A 19 -11.60 -8.04 -12.14
C VAL A 19 -10.81 -7.09 -11.24
N SER A 20 -11.44 -6.43 -10.26
CA SER A 20 -10.77 -5.43 -9.44
C SER A 20 -11.40 -5.26 -8.05
N LYS A 21 -10.64 -4.69 -7.10
CA LYS A 21 -11.10 -4.37 -5.73
C LYS A 21 -10.89 -2.89 -5.46
N ASP A 22 -11.93 -2.20 -5.00
CA ASP A 22 -11.85 -0.78 -4.69
C ASP A 22 -11.33 -0.53 -3.27
N PHE A 23 -10.39 0.40 -3.13
CA PHE A 23 -10.01 1.02 -1.86
C PHE A 23 -10.76 2.33 -1.71
N LYS A 24 -11.51 2.51 -0.60
CA LYS A 24 -12.45 3.63 -0.45
C LYS A 24 -12.37 4.34 0.90
N ILE A 25 -12.70 5.63 0.88
CA ILE A 25 -13.07 6.41 2.07
C ILE A 25 -14.52 6.86 1.89
N GLY A 26 -15.43 6.35 2.73
CA GLY A 26 -16.86 6.56 2.51
C GLY A 26 -17.27 6.11 1.09
N ASP A 27 -17.79 7.05 0.30
CA ASP A 27 -18.21 6.79 -1.08
C ASP A 27 -17.13 7.06 -2.14
N GLU A 28 -15.97 7.61 -1.76
CA GLU A 28 -14.89 7.98 -2.67
C GLU A 28 -13.91 6.82 -2.90
N THR A 29 -13.63 6.50 -4.17
CA THR A 29 -12.62 5.52 -4.54
C THR A 29 -11.24 6.16 -4.62
N LEU A 30 -10.32 5.66 -3.80
CA LEU A 30 -8.93 6.08 -3.77
C LEU A 30 -8.07 5.29 -4.77
N TRP A 31 -8.40 4.02 -5.02
CA TRP A 31 -7.62 3.16 -5.91
C TRP A 31 -8.43 1.92 -6.30
N ASN A 32 -8.40 1.56 -7.59
CA ASN A 32 -9.07 0.37 -8.13
C ASN A 32 -8.10 -0.61 -8.82
N PRO A 33 -7.25 -1.32 -8.06
CA PRO A 33 -6.33 -2.32 -8.60
C PRO A 33 -7.02 -3.65 -8.94
N SER A 34 -6.32 -4.49 -9.71
CA SER A 34 -6.70 -5.89 -9.85
C SER A 34 -6.64 -6.63 -8.51
N ASN A 35 -7.44 -7.69 -8.37
CA ASN A 35 -7.58 -8.45 -7.11
C ASN A 35 -6.24 -8.94 -6.54
N GLY A 36 -5.33 -9.41 -7.40
CA GLY A 36 -4.02 -9.89 -6.97
C GLY A 36 -3.11 -8.77 -6.45
N VAL A 37 -3.20 -7.57 -7.03
CA VAL A 37 -2.45 -6.40 -6.56
C VAL A 37 -3.04 -5.89 -5.24
N ALA A 38 -4.37 -5.89 -5.10
CA ALA A 38 -5.04 -5.55 -3.85
C ALA A 38 -4.63 -6.49 -2.71
N ASP A 39 -4.69 -7.81 -2.93
CA ASP A 39 -4.32 -8.82 -1.93
C ASP A 39 -2.85 -8.72 -1.52
N LEU A 40 -1.94 -8.53 -2.49
CA LEU A 40 -0.52 -8.33 -2.20
C LEU A 40 -0.28 -7.05 -1.40
N PHE A 41 -0.97 -5.96 -1.74
CA PHE A 41 -0.86 -4.70 -1.02
C PHE A 41 -1.30 -4.87 0.44
N VAL A 42 -2.46 -5.48 0.70
CA VAL A 42 -2.97 -5.69 2.06
C VAL A 42 -2.06 -6.60 2.88
N ARG A 43 -1.62 -7.74 2.32
CA ARG A 43 -0.68 -8.62 3.04
C ARG A 43 0.66 -7.95 3.37
N THR A 44 1.12 -7.09 2.47
CA THR A 44 2.34 -6.31 2.71
C THR A 44 2.09 -5.26 3.80
N ALA A 45 0.94 -4.59 3.78
CA ALA A 45 0.54 -3.65 4.82
C ALA A 45 0.51 -4.33 6.20
N ASP A 46 -0.14 -5.49 6.30
CA ASP A 46 -0.24 -6.27 7.55
C ASP A 46 1.14 -6.68 8.08
N ALA A 47 2.02 -7.15 7.22
CA ALA A 47 3.38 -7.55 7.62
C ALA A 47 4.19 -6.36 8.15
N LEU A 48 4.09 -5.20 7.51
CA LEU A 48 4.78 -3.98 7.91
C LEU A 48 4.18 -3.39 9.20
N ALA A 49 2.86 -3.38 9.32
CA ALA A 49 2.15 -2.93 10.50
C ALA A 49 2.47 -3.80 11.72
N GLN A 50 2.55 -5.13 11.53
CA GLN A 50 3.01 -6.05 12.56
C GLN A 50 4.46 -5.77 12.98
N ALA A 51 5.36 -5.50 12.02
CA ALA A 51 6.76 -5.21 12.30
C ALA A 51 6.96 -3.90 13.10
N GLU A 52 6.10 -2.90 12.88
CA GLU A 52 6.15 -1.62 13.59
C GLU A 52 5.18 -1.54 14.79
N GLY A 53 4.33 -2.55 14.99
CA GLY A 53 3.39 -2.63 16.12
C GLY A 53 2.22 -1.64 16.05
N VAL A 54 1.72 -1.35 14.85
CA VAL A 54 0.62 -0.39 14.59
C VAL A 54 -0.54 -1.03 13.82
N SER A 55 -1.69 -0.35 13.74
CA SER A 55 -2.80 -0.72 12.86
C SER A 55 -2.52 -0.26 11.44
N THR A 56 -3.07 -0.95 10.41
CA THR A 56 -3.00 -0.49 9.01
C THR A 56 -4.07 0.55 8.71
N GLY A 57 -5.21 0.55 9.40
CA GLY A 57 -6.41 1.30 9.01
C GLY A 57 -7.11 0.74 7.75
N ILE A 58 -6.75 -0.46 7.28
CA ILE A 58 -7.40 -1.12 6.15
C ILE A 58 -8.37 -2.17 6.68
N GLU A 59 -9.65 -2.04 6.36
CA GLU A 59 -10.68 -2.99 6.77
C GLU A 59 -11.35 -3.65 5.55
N PRO A 60 -11.45 -5.00 5.51
CA PRO A 60 -12.20 -5.68 4.46
C PRO A 60 -13.70 -5.44 4.63
N MET A 61 -14.40 -5.06 3.56
CA MET A 61 -15.85 -5.05 3.56
C MET A 61 -16.37 -6.46 3.24
N LEU A 62 -16.92 -7.17 4.22
CA LEU A 62 -17.27 -8.60 4.07
C LEU A 62 -18.34 -8.92 3.01
N ILE A 63 -19.04 -7.90 2.49
CA ILE A 63 -20.22 -8.07 1.62
C ILE A 63 -19.96 -7.57 0.19
N ARG A 64 -18.93 -6.73 -0.02
CA ARG A 64 -18.56 -6.14 -1.31
C ARG A 64 -17.07 -6.32 -1.46
N ASP A 65 -16.57 -6.70 -2.63
CA ASP A 65 -15.14 -6.89 -2.88
C ASP A 65 -14.35 -5.56 -2.81
N GLU A 66 -14.39 -4.89 -1.66
CA GLU A 66 -13.94 -3.54 -1.38
C GLU A 66 -13.14 -3.53 -0.07
N TYR A 67 -12.18 -2.62 0.03
CA TYR A 67 -11.48 -2.28 1.26
C TYR A 67 -11.84 -0.87 1.69
N TRP A 68 -12.22 -0.71 2.95
CA TRP A 68 -12.40 0.58 3.58
C TRP A 68 -11.10 1.03 4.23
N ILE A 69 -10.83 2.32 4.07
CA ILE A 69 -9.67 2.98 4.65
C ILE A 69 -10.17 3.93 5.73
N ASP A 70 -9.77 3.66 6.98
CA ASP A 70 -9.75 4.72 7.98
C ASP A 70 -8.60 5.66 7.63
N ALA A 71 -8.95 6.86 7.18
CA ALA A 71 -7.98 7.83 6.67
C ALA A 71 -6.93 8.21 7.72
N ASP A 72 -7.32 8.31 8.98
CA ASP A 72 -6.44 8.81 10.03
C ASP A 72 -5.52 7.69 10.55
N GLU A 73 -6.04 6.47 10.74
CA GLU A 73 -5.21 5.30 11.07
C GLU A 73 -4.24 4.95 9.94
N PHE A 74 -4.71 4.95 8.69
CA PHE A 74 -3.86 4.66 7.53
C PHE A 74 -2.78 5.74 7.34
N THR A 75 -3.11 7.01 7.57
CA THR A 75 -2.12 8.11 7.55
C THR A 75 -1.05 7.91 8.63
N ALA A 76 -1.45 7.53 9.85
CA ALA A 76 -0.51 7.28 10.94
C ALA A 76 0.42 6.10 10.63
N PHE A 77 -0.12 5.01 10.08
CA PHE A 77 0.66 3.87 9.60
C PHE A 77 1.70 4.28 8.55
N VAL A 78 1.30 5.04 7.53
CA VAL A 78 2.21 5.49 6.47
C VAL A 78 3.26 6.46 7.00
N ASP A 79 2.92 7.34 7.95
CA ASP A 79 3.89 8.24 8.60
C ASP A 79 4.99 7.46 9.33
N VAL A 80 4.63 6.36 10.01
CA VAL A 80 5.60 5.45 10.65
C VAL A 80 6.54 4.83 9.62
N LEU A 81 6.03 4.37 8.47
CA LEU A 81 6.88 3.80 7.40
C LEU A 81 7.81 4.84 6.79
N VAL A 82 7.33 6.08 6.59
CA VAL A 82 8.18 7.18 6.09
C VAL A 82 9.29 7.50 7.08
N ARG A 83 9.00 7.57 8.38
CA ARG A 83 10.03 7.75 9.42
C ARG A 83 11.03 6.61 9.40
N ARG A 84 10.56 5.38 9.26
CA ARG A 84 11.41 4.19 9.18
C ARG A 84 12.34 4.24 7.98
N TYR A 85 11.83 4.61 6.81
CA TYR A 85 12.62 4.76 5.60
C TYR A 85 13.70 5.83 5.74
N ILE A 86 13.32 7.05 6.13
CA ILE A 86 14.24 8.19 6.23
C ILE A 86 15.29 7.96 7.33
N GLY A 87 14.85 7.46 8.49
CA GLY A 87 15.71 7.23 9.65
C GLY A 87 16.67 6.04 9.50
N SER A 88 16.35 5.07 8.63
CA SER A 88 17.15 3.85 8.46
C SER A 88 18.47 4.10 7.74
N ARG A 89 19.52 3.43 8.22
CA ARG A 89 20.82 3.34 7.57
C ARG A 89 21.09 1.93 7.03
N HIS A 90 20.05 1.15 6.79
CA HIS A 90 20.15 -0.18 6.21
C HIS A 90 19.56 -0.17 4.78
N PRO A 91 20.40 -0.23 3.73
CA PRO A 91 19.93 -0.06 2.35
C PRO A 91 18.89 -1.11 1.94
N ILE A 92 19.05 -2.36 2.41
CA ILE A 92 18.07 -3.43 2.10
C ILE A 92 16.72 -3.18 2.75
N LEU A 93 16.66 -2.67 3.99
CA LEU A 93 15.40 -2.35 4.64
C LEU A 93 14.67 -1.27 3.83
N ARG A 94 15.40 -0.22 3.45
CA ARG A 94 14.86 0.85 2.61
C ARG A 94 14.29 0.28 1.32
N SER A 95 15.05 -0.54 0.59
CA SER A 95 14.55 -1.17 -0.64
C SER A 95 13.32 -2.06 -0.44
N LEU A 96 13.20 -2.76 0.69
CA LEU A 96 12.04 -3.62 0.98
C LEU A 96 10.75 -2.82 1.19
N ILE A 97 10.83 -1.64 1.82
CA ILE A 97 9.65 -0.84 2.16
C ILE A 97 9.34 0.27 1.14
N GLU A 98 10.30 0.63 0.29
CA GLU A 98 10.24 1.80 -0.61
C GLU A 98 9.04 1.78 -1.56
N GLY A 99 8.86 0.71 -2.34
CA GLY A 99 7.78 0.62 -3.33
C GLY A 99 6.38 0.59 -2.70
N PHE A 100 6.24 -0.10 -1.57
CA PHE A 100 4.99 -0.10 -0.81
C PHE A 100 4.67 1.29 -0.27
N THR A 101 5.65 1.93 0.39
CA THR A 101 5.50 3.25 1.00
C THR A 101 5.12 4.30 -0.05
N ALA A 102 5.74 4.26 -1.23
CA ALA A 102 5.40 5.16 -2.34
C ALA A 102 3.94 5.01 -2.80
N THR A 103 3.44 3.76 -2.89
CA THR A 103 2.05 3.48 -3.28
C THR A 103 1.07 3.94 -2.18
N ALA A 104 1.38 3.66 -0.91
CA ALA A 104 0.56 4.06 0.22
C ALA A 104 0.48 5.60 0.36
N LEU A 105 1.56 6.32 0.06
CA LEU A 105 1.58 7.78 0.02
C LEU A 105 0.59 8.38 -0.97
N VAL A 106 0.34 7.72 -2.10
CA VAL A 106 -0.69 8.17 -3.07
C VAL A 106 -2.08 8.03 -2.48
N ILE A 107 -2.35 6.93 -1.77
CA ILE A 107 -3.65 6.70 -1.11
C ILE A 107 -3.89 7.78 -0.05
N VAL A 108 -2.87 8.14 0.75
CA VAL A 108 -2.95 9.24 1.73
C VAL A 108 -3.24 10.59 1.06
N GLU A 109 -2.54 10.91 -0.04
CA GLU A 109 -2.77 12.15 -0.78
C GLU A 109 -4.19 12.21 -1.36
N ARG A 110 -4.66 11.11 -1.96
CA ARG A 110 -6.04 11.00 -2.47
C ARG A 110 -7.09 11.08 -1.36
N ALA A 111 -6.75 10.64 -0.16
CA ALA A 111 -7.57 10.82 1.05
C ALA A 111 -7.60 12.27 1.59
N GLY A 112 -6.89 13.21 0.94
CA GLY A 112 -6.78 14.59 1.40
C GLY A 112 -6.01 14.73 2.71
N ARG A 113 -5.02 13.87 2.94
CA ARG A 113 -4.14 13.86 4.11
C ARG A 113 -2.69 14.13 3.71
N ASP A 114 -1.89 14.55 4.68
CA ASP A 114 -0.46 14.84 4.53
C ASP A 114 0.39 14.00 5.49
N ILE A 115 1.62 13.67 5.09
CA ILE A 115 2.60 12.96 5.93
C ILE A 115 3.59 13.94 6.54
N GLY A 116 3.51 14.12 7.86
CA GLY A 116 4.37 15.03 8.60
C GLY A 116 5.86 14.67 8.50
N ALA A 117 6.19 13.38 8.48
CA ALA A 117 7.57 12.90 8.41
C ALA A 117 8.31 13.28 7.12
N LEU A 118 7.60 13.60 6.02
CA LEU A 118 8.23 14.10 4.80
C LEU A 118 8.75 15.53 4.98
N SER A 119 8.07 16.37 5.77
CA SER A 119 8.47 17.77 6.01
C SER A 119 9.40 17.91 7.20
N ASN A 120 9.20 17.08 8.23
CA ASN A 120 9.98 17.10 9.46
C ASN A 120 10.57 15.70 9.72
N PRO A 121 11.70 15.35 9.08
CA PRO A 121 12.30 14.04 9.24
C PRO A 121 12.72 13.80 10.70
N SER A 122 12.43 12.60 11.19
CA SER A 122 12.80 12.19 12.55
C SER A 122 14.32 11.92 12.66
N PRO A 123 14.88 11.91 13.89
CA PRO A 123 16.26 11.51 14.13
C PRO A 123 16.58 10.12 13.57
N PRO A 124 17.87 9.79 13.36
CA PRO A 124 18.28 8.47 12.87
C PRO A 124 17.74 7.34 13.74
N ASP A 125 17.29 6.28 13.08
CA ASP A 125 16.87 5.04 13.73
C ASP A 125 18.04 4.04 13.74
N TRP A 126 18.46 3.66 14.94
CA TRP A 126 19.62 2.78 15.16
C TRP A 126 19.25 1.30 15.25
N ARG A 127 17.96 0.93 15.16
CA ARG A 127 17.51 -0.47 15.17
C ARG A 127 18.16 -1.27 14.02
N ASP A 128 18.26 -0.65 12.84
CA ASP A 128 18.70 -1.32 11.61
C ASP A 128 19.78 -0.49 10.91
N VAL A 129 21.04 -0.90 11.10
CA VAL A 129 22.22 -0.18 10.61
C VAL A 129 23.11 -1.13 9.81
N SER A 130 23.47 -0.74 8.60
CA SER A 130 24.50 -1.44 7.83
C SER A 130 25.81 -0.66 7.90
N VAL A 131 26.88 -1.34 8.28
CA VAL A 131 28.25 -0.82 8.24
C VAL A 131 28.97 -1.46 7.05
N GLY A 132 29.32 -0.63 6.07
CA GLY A 132 30.12 -1.03 4.92
C GLY A 132 31.60 -0.74 5.15
N THR A 133 32.41 -1.02 4.12
CA THR A 133 33.85 -0.71 4.10
C THR A 133 34.16 0.79 4.22
N THR A 134 33.22 1.65 3.85
CA THR A 134 33.33 3.12 3.93
C THR A 134 32.65 3.73 5.17
N GLY A 135 32.16 2.89 6.09
CA GLY A 135 31.46 3.32 7.30
C GLY A 135 29.95 3.12 7.24
N LEU A 136 29.21 3.96 7.99
CA LEU A 136 27.75 3.89 8.04
C LEU A 136 27.14 4.22 6.68
N ALA A 137 26.24 3.37 6.18
CA ALA A 137 25.49 3.69 4.98
C ALA A 137 24.67 4.99 5.14
N ALA A 138 24.36 5.63 4.02
CA ALA A 138 23.57 6.86 3.99
C ALA A 138 22.13 6.61 4.48
N PRO A 139 21.51 7.61 5.15
CA PRO A 139 20.10 7.56 5.53
C PRO A 139 19.18 7.53 4.30
N GLY A 140 17.88 7.31 4.52
CA GLY A 140 16.88 7.44 3.47
C GLY A 140 16.68 8.89 3.01
N ASP A 141 16.29 9.06 1.76
CA ASP A 141 16.06 10.36 1.13
C ASP A 141 14.55 10.62 0.97
N ALA A 142 14.06 11.67 1.62
CA ALA A 142 12.66 12.06 1.51
C ALA A 142 12.29 12.49 0.09
N GLU A 143 13.21 13.09 -0.66
CA GLU A 143 12.94 13.53 -2.04
C GLU A 143 12.72 12.33 -2.96
N ARG A 144 13.52 11.27 -2.78
CA ARG A 144 13.33 10.01 -3.48
C ARG A 144 11.93 9.43 -3.27
N LEU A 145 11.39 9.47 -2.04
CA LEU A 145 10.01 9.03 -1.78
C LEU A 145 8.98 9.92 -2.47
N ARG A 146 9.21 11.24 -2.59
CA ARG A 146 8.31 12.14 -3.32
C ARG A 146 8.28 11.83 -4.81
N GLU A 147 9.43 11.58 -5.41
CA GLU A 147 9.54 11.17 -6.82
C GLU A 147 8.77 9.87 -7.06
N LEU A 148 9.03 8.86 -6.23
CA LEU A 148 8.35 7.56 -6.35
C LEU A 148 6.85 7.66 -6.15
N ARG A 149 6.38 8.49 -5.20
CA ARG A 149 4.95 8.77 -5.03
C ARG A 149 4.36 9.33 -6.33
N GLN A 150 5.04 10.28 -6.98
CA GLN A 150 4.56 10.83 -8.26
C GLN A 150 4.54 9.79 -9.38
N GLU A 151 5.54 8.91 -9.44
CA GLU A 151 5.57 7.80 -10.39
C GLU A 151 4.39 6.84 -10.14
N SER A 152 4.18 6.41 -8.89
CA SER A 152 3.06 5.56 -8.49
C SER A 152 1.71 6.22 -8.78
N ALA A 153 1.54 7.51 -8.49
CA ALA A 153 0.29 8.22 -8.72
C ALA A 153 -0.15 8.20 -10.19
N ARG A 154 0.81 8.23 -11.13
CA ARG A 154 0.54 8.12 -12.57
C ARG A 154 0.16 6.70 -13.00
N ALA A 155 0.62 5.69 -12.26
CA ALA A 155 0.37 4.28 -12.54
C ALA A 155 -0.89 3.72 -11.85
N MET A 156 -1.38 4.40 -10.80
CA MET A 156 -2.54 3.96 -10.02
C MET A 156 -3.86 4.45 -10.64
N PRO A 157 -4.73 3.54 -11.12
CA PRO A 157 -6.07 3.91 -11.58
C PRO A 157 -6.95 4.40 -10.41
N TYR A 158 -8.06 5.05 -10.74
CA TYR A 158 -9.16 5.31 -9.82
C TYR A 158 -10.24 4.26 -9.98
#